data_AF-A0A3D1IVM9-F1
#
_entry.id   AF-A0A3D1IVM9-F1
#
_cell.length_a   1.000
_cell.length_b   1.000
_cell.length_c   1.000
_cell.angle_alpha   90.00
_cell.angle_beta   90.00
_cell.angle_gamma   90.00
#
_symmetry.space_group_name_H-M   'P 1'
#
loop_
_entity.id
_entity.type
_entity.pdbx_description
1 polymer ?
#
loop_
_entity_poly.entity_id
_entity_poly.type
_entity_poly.pdbx_seq_one_letter_code
_entity_poly.pdbx_strand_id
1 'polypeptide(L)'
;ARWYHEGLNAFESNLQGANQLLQQFSDKVLALAADYSEPAQLEQLIAATATAHEQIAAQLEQGRDRLLELNSHRPTEAATVVEAIAATDANPKLEAFLLSVFDHFGVTVEDLGERTYLLRGHGVTTDSFPEIPSDGLVGTFNRPHALGREDVSLLSSDHPMATGAVDLLLGSEQGNCSFGVWADEKDKTLLLETVFVLETLAPARLHADRFLPPTPVRVLVNHKKEHLKLELPELEKGLPHKLLDNPKIGREIIPAMLEAAEAFAHTQAQERIATASAAMTAQLQAELERLTNLRAVNDHVRPEEIELTQAQLAELTTTLAQARLRLDAVRLIWKGDPAAIRG
;
A
#
# COMPACT_ATOMS: atom_id res chain seq x y z
N ALA A 1 -2.66 6.62 -48.53
CA ALA A 1 -2.51 7.77 -47.61
C ALA A 1 -3.72 8.70 -47.66
N ARG A 2 -4.02 9.33 -48.81
CA ARG A 2 -5.16 10.26 -48.96
C ARG A 2 -6.50 9.71 -48.48
N TRP A 3 -6.89 8.50 -48.90
CA TRP A 3 -8.14 7.88 -48.43
C TRP A 3 -8.21 7.66 -46.90
N TYR A 4 -7.11 7.25 -46.27
CA TYR A 4 -7.04 7.11 -44.81
C TYR A 4 -7.16 8.45 -44.07
N HIS A 5 -6.63 9.53 -44.64
CA HIS A 5 -6.68 10.86 -44.03
C HIS A 5 -7.97 11.59 -44.36
N GLU A 6 -8.24 11.86 -45.63
CA GLU A 6 -9.35 12.68 -46.11
C GLU A 6 -10.69 11.93 -46.04
N GLY A 7 -10.69 10.60 -46.19
CA GLY A 7 -11.90 9.77 -46.15
C GLY A 7 -12.26 9.28 -44.76
N LEU A 8 -11.26 8.79 -44.01
CA LEU A 8 -11.47 8.16 -42.70
C LEU A 8 -11.03 9.03 -41.51
N ASN A 9 -10.24 10.07 -41.73
CA ASN A 9 -9.57 10.83 -40.66
C ASN A 9 -8.83 9.96 -39.63
N ALA A 10 -8.22 8.87 -40.10
CA ALA A 10 -7.65 7.84 -39.23
C ALA A 10 -6.32 8.26 -38.57
N PHE A 11 -5.71 9.37 -38.99
CA PHE A 11 -4.45 9.86 -38.43
C PHE A 11 -4.65 10.90 -37.31
N GLU A 12 -5.71 11.70 -37.37
CA GLU A 12 -5.95 12.80 -36.41
C GLU A 12 -6.94 12.41 -35.31
N SER A 13 -7.81 11.42 -35.57
CA SER A 13 -8.84 10.97 -34.64
C SER A 13 -8.95 9.45 -34.59
N ASN A 14 -9.47 8.94 -33.47
CA ASN A 14 -9.87 7.53 -33.38
C ASN A 14 -11.03 7.25 -34.34
N LEU A 15 -10.82 6.31 -35.27
CA LEU A 15 -11.80 5.94 -36.28
C LEU A 15 -12.99 5.20 -35.66
N GLN A 16 -14.15 5.85 -35.65
CA GLN A 16 -15.40 5.24 -35.20
C GLN A 16 -16.05 4.43 -36.33
N GLY A 17 -16.64 3.28 -36.01
CA GLY A 17 -17.35 2.46 -37.00
C GLY A 17 -16.45 1.85 -38.08
N ALA A 18 -15.14 1.68 -37.80
CA ALA A 18 -14.14 1.20 -38.75
C ALA A 18 -14.57 -0.08 -39.49
N ASN A 19 -15.21 -1.03 -38.80
CA ASN A 19 -15.67 -2.28 -39.40
C ASN A 19 -16.81 -2.07 -40.43
N GLN A 20 -17.75 -1.16 -40.15
CA GLN A 20 -18.83 -0.84 -41.09
C GLN A 20 -18.28 -0.14 -42.34
N LEU A 21 -17.36 0.81 -42.16
CA LEU A 21 -16.67 1.48 -43.26
C LEU A 21 -15.84 0.49 -44.08
N LEU A 22 -15.16 -0.46 -43.44
CA LEU A 22 -14.41 -1.52 -44.11
C LEU A 22 -15.33 -2.39 -44.96
N GLN A 23 -16.46 -2.87 -44.42
CA GLN A 23 -17.42 -3.68 -45.18
C GLN A 23 -18.00 -2.93 -46.39
N GLN A 24 -18.24 -1.63 -46.25
CA GLN A 24 -18.88 -0.82 -47.29
C GLN A 24 -17.91 -0.38 -48.41
N PHE A 25 -16.64 -0.16 -48.09
CA PHE A 25 -15.68 0.46 -49.02
C PHE A 25 -14.47 -0.41 -49.36
N SER A 26 -14.21 -1.54 -48.68
CA SER A 26 -13.02 -2.39 -48.91
C SER A 26 -12.88 -2.83 -50.37
N ASP A 27 -13.92 -3.41 -50.97
CA ASP A 27 -13.87 -3.86 -52.37
C ASP A 27 -13.58 -2.72 -53.35
N LYS A 28 -14.15 -1.53 -53.09
CA LYS A 28 -13.94 -0.33 -53.93
C LYS A 28 -12.52 0.21 -53.81
N VAL A 29 -11.97 0.19 -52.59
CA VAL A 29 -10.59 0.60 -52.33
C VAL A 29 -9.61 -0.39 -52.97
N LEU A 30 -9.86 -1.69 -52.85
CA LEU A 30 -9.03 -2.74 -53.45
C LEU A 30 -9.05 -2.68 -54.98
N ALA A 31 -10.22 -2.47 -55.58
CA ALA A 31 -10.37 -2.31 -57.02
C ALA A 31 -9.60 -1.07 -57.53
N LEU A 32 -9.75 0.08 -56.84
CA LEU A 32 -9.05 1.32 -57.20
C LEU A 32 -7.53 1.22 -56.96
N ALA A 33 -7.09 0.44 -55.98
CA ALA A 33 -5.68 0.18 -55.74
C ALA A 33 -5.05 -0.76 -56.79
N ALA A 34 -5.84 -1.69 -57.34
CA ALA A 34 -5.39 -2.62 -58.38
C ALA A 34 -5.27 -1.96 -59.76
N ASP A 35 -6.16 -1.01 -60.08
CA ASP A 35 -6.14 -0.26 -61.34
C ASP A 35 -6.38 1.24 -61.11
N TYR A 36 -5.30 1.94 -60.78
CA TYR A 36 -5.33 3.39 -60.57
C TYR A 36 -5.09 4.14 -61.88
N SER A 37 -6.18 4.41 -62.61
CA SER A 37 -6.14 5.08 -63.91
C SER A 37 -6.76 6.49 -63.89
N GLU A 38 -7.75 6.74 -63.04
CA GLU A 38 -8.50 8.00 -63.00
C GLU A 38 -8.50 8.65 -61.61
N PRO A 39 -7.82 9.82 -61.43
CA PRO A 39 -7.80 10.54 -60.15
C PRO A 39 -9.19 10.93 -59.63
N ALA A 40 -10.17 11.15 -60.53
CA ALA A 40 -11.53 11.51 -60.16
C ALA A 40 -12.26 10.41 -59.37
N GLN A 41 -11.93 9.13 -59.62
CA GLN A 41 -12.53 8.00 -58.89
C GLN A 41 -12.06 7.96 -57.43
N LEU A 42 -10.81 8.38 -57.17
CA LEU A 42 -10.30 8.53 -55.82
C LEU A 42 -11.00 9.66 -55.06
N GLU A 43 -11.20 10.83 -55.68
CA GLU A 43 -11.92 11.94 -55.07
C GLU A 43 -13.37 11.54 -54.71
N GLN A 44 -14.04 10.81 -55.60
CA GLN A 44 -15.39 10.30 -55.34
C GLN A 44 -15.42 9.29 -54.19
N LEU A 45 -14.45 8.37 -54.15
CA LEU A 45 -14.34 7.40 -53.07
C LEU A 45 -14.05 8.07 -51.73
N ILE A 46 -13.17 9.07 -51.70
CA ILE A 46 -12.87 9.88 -50.52
C ILE A 46 -14.13 10.60 -50.04
N ALA A 47 -14.82 11.33 -50.92
CA ALA A 47 -16.04 12.06 -50.55
C ALA A 47 -17.14 11.12 -50.03
N ALA A 48 -17.33 9.96 -50.67
CA ALA A 48 -18.30 8.96 -50.23
C ALA A 48 -17.93 8.34 -48.88
N THR A 49 -16.64 8.07 -48.66
CA THR A 49 -16.15 7.50 -47.40
C THR A 49 -16.28 8.53 -46.27
N ALA A 50 -15.92 9.79 -46.50
CA ALA A 50 -16.06 10.87 -45.53
C ALA A 50 -17.53 11.08 -45.12
N THR A 51 -18.44 11.11 -46.09
CA THR A 51 -19.88 11.23 -45.84
C THR A 51 -20.40 10.06 -44.99
N ALA A 52 -20.01 8.82 -45.31
CA ALA A 52 -20.42 7.65 -44.55
C ALA A 52 -19.80 7.64 -43.15
N HIS A 53 -18.55 8.06 -43.01
CA HIS A 53 -17.87 8.18 -41.72
C HIS A 53 -18.58 9.18 -40.81
N GLU A 54 -18.91 10.37 -41.31
CA GLU A 54 -19.68 11.38 -40.55
C GLU A 54 -21.06 10.85 -40.12
N GLN A 55 -21.76 10.14 -41.00
CA GLN A 55 -23.07 9.55 -40.70
C GLN A 55 -22.98 8.48 -39.61
N ILE A 56 -22.01 7.57 -39.72
CA ILE A 56 -21.81 6.49 -38.74
C ILE A 56 -21.37 7.08 -37.39
N ALA A 57 -20.44 8.05 -37.40
CA ALA A 57 -20.01 8.74 -36.18
C ALA A 57 -21.19 9.44 -35.49
N ALA A 58 -22.04 10.15 -36.24
CA ALA A 58 -23.23 10.80 -35.68
C ALA A 58 -24.23 9.78 -35.11
N GLN A 59 -24.41 8.63 -35.77
CA GLN A 59 -25.28 7.56 -35.28
C GLN A 59 -24.75 6.93 -33.99
N LEU A 60 -23.44 6.68 -33.91
CA LEU A 60 -22.80 6.16 -32.70
C LEU A 60 -22.88 7.17 -31.55
N GLU A 61 -22.69 8.45 -31.83
CA GLU A 61 -22.81 9.53 -30.84
C GLU A 61 -24.25 9.66 -30.30
N GLN A 62 -25.26 9.47 -31.16
CA GLN A 62 -26.67 9.41 -30.74
C GLN A 62 -27.00 8.15 -29.93
N GLY A 63 -26.30 7.04 -30.19
CA GLY A 63 -26.44 5.78 -29.45
C GLY A 63 -25.71 5.75 -28.11
N ARG A 64 -24.95 6.81 -27.75
CA ARG A 64 -24.24 6.87 -26.48
C ARG A 64 -25.19 7.00 -25.30
N ASP A 65 -25.02 6.11 -24.33
CA ASP A 65 -25.63 6.26 -23.02
C ASP A 65 -24.79 7.21 -22.16
N ARG A 66 -25.14 8.50 -22.20
CA ARG A 66 -24.45 9.56 -21.44
C ARG A 66 -24.56 9.35 -19.93
N LEU A 67 -25.64 8.74 -19.44
CA LEU A 67 -25.79 8.47 -18.01
C LEU A 67 -24.82 7.37 -17.59
N LEU A 68 -24.65 6.34 -18.42
CA LEU A 68 -23.64 5.32 -18.19
C LEU A 68 -22.22 5.89 -18.23
N GLU A 69 -21.90 6.77 -19.17
CA GLU A 69 -20.59 7.43 -19.24
C GLU A 69 -20.30 8.28 -17.99
N LEU A 70 -21.26 9.10 -17.56
CA LEU A 70 -21.15 9.90 -16.33
C LEU A 70 -21.03 9.02 -15.08
N ASN A 71 -21.72 7.88 -15.05
CA ASN A 71 -21.60 6.93 -13.95
C ASN A 71 -20.24 6.22 -13.94
N SER A 72 -19.72 5.88 -15.12
CA SER A 72 -18.49 5.12 -15.33
C SER A 72 -17.23 5.93 -15.06
N HIS A 73 -17.24 7.22 -15.39
CA HIS A 73 -16.11 8.11 -15.15
C HIS A 73 -16.55 9.37 -14.41
N ARG A 74 -16.14 9.46 -13.15
CA ARG A 74 -16.36 10.62 -12.29
C ARG A 74 -15.05 11.41 -12.15
N PRO A 75 -14.82 12.45 -12.96
CA PRO A 75 -13.49 13.06 -13.11
C PRO A 75 -12.96 13.65 -11.80
N THR A 76 -13.83 14.26 -11.00
CA THR A 76 -13.46 14.89 -9.73
C THR A 76 -13.03 13.87 -8.68
N GLU A 77 -13.84 12.83 -8.46
CA GLU A 77 -13.53 11.73 -7.53
C GLU A 77 -12.27 10.97 -7.98
N ALA A 78 -12.16 10.69 -9.29
CA ALA A 78 -11.00 10.03 -9.87
C ALA A 78 -9.73 10.87 -9.71
N ALA A 79 -9.78 12.19 -9.94
CA ALA A 79 -8.63 13.07 -9.77
C ALA A 79 -8.10 13.04 -8.33
N THR A 80 -8.96 13.05 -7.33
CA THR A 80 -8.55 12.94 -5.92
C THR A 80 -7.80 11.63 -5.64
N VAL A 81 -8.27 10.50 -6.19
CA VAL A 81 -7.59 9.20 -6.04
C VAL A 81 -6.24 9.20 -6.77
N VAL A 82 -6.18 9.75 -7.98
CA VAL A 82 -4.94 9.87 -8.76
C VAL A 82 -3.90 10.71 -8.02
N GLU A 83 -4.31 11.85 -7.45
CA GLU A 83 -3.43 12.71 -6.65
C GLU A 83 -2.90 11.99 -5.41
N ALA A 84 -3.74 11.21 -4.71
CA ALA A 84 -3.32 10.43 -3.54
C ALA A 84 -2.29 9.34 -3.90
N ILE A 85 -2.47 8.66 -5.03
CA ILE A 85 -1.51 7.67 -5.53
C ILE A 85 -0.19 8.36 -5.89
N ALA A 86 -0.25 9.48 -6.62
CA ALA A 86 0.93 10.24 -7.02
C ALA A 86 1.72 10.76 -5.80
N ALA A 87 1.02 11.24 -4.77
CA ALA A 87 1.64 11.66 -3.52
C ALA A 87 2.30 10.50 -2.77
N THR A 88 1.73 9.30 -2.85
CA THR A 88 2.30 8.08 -2.26
C THR A 88 3.57 7.65 -3.01
N ASP A 89 3.56 7.63 -4.34
CA ASP A 89 4.74 7.30 -5.17
C ASP A 89 5.89 8.32 -4.98
N ALA A 90 5.56 9.58 -4.74
CA ALA A 90 6.54 10.65 -4.50
C ALA A 90 7.17 10.60 -3.09
N ASN A 91 6.61 9.80 -2.17
CA ASN A 91 7.07 9.74 -0.78
C ASN A 91 8.38 8.93 -0.68
N PRO A 92 9.51 9.54 -0.24
CA PRO A 92 10.80 8.84 -0.18
C PRO A 92 10.90 7.86 1.00
N LYS A 93 9.91 7.82 1.90
CA LYS A 93 9.97 6.96 3.10
C LYS A 93 10.02 5.49 2.76
N LEU A 94 9.24 5.04 1.77
CA LEU A 94 9.23 3.62 1.37
C LEU A 94 10.57 3.21 0.78
N GLU A 95 11.13 4.05 -0.09
CA GLU A 95 12.44 3.85 -0.71
C GLU A 95 13.54 3.77 0.35
N ALA A 96 13.64 4.76 1.24
CA ALA A 96 14.63 4.76 2.32
C ALA A 96 14.49 3.54 3.25
N PHE A 97 13.25 3.14 3.55
CA PHE A 97 12.97 1.95 4.35
C PHE A 97 13.42 0.67 3.64
N LEU A 98 13.03 0.45 2.39
CA LEU A 98 13.40 -0.77 1.64
C LEU A 98 14.90 -0.86 1.42
N LEU A 99 15.59 0.24 1.13
CA LEU A 99 17.06 0.24 1.04
C LEU A 99 17.72 -0.20 2.36
N SER A 100 17.18 0.24 3.50
CA SER A 100 17.67 -0.18 4.82
C SER A 100 17.40 -1.66 5.09
N VAL A 101 16.25 -2.17 4.65
CA VAL A 101 15.89 -3.58 4.77
C VAL A 101 16.78 -4.46 3.87
N PHE A 102 17.05 -4.01 2.64
CA PHE A 102 17.95 -4.68 1.70
C PHE A 102 19.37 -4.79 2.27
N ASP A 103 19.90 -3.69 2.81
CA ASP A 103 21.20 -3.69 3.49
C ASP A 103 21.21 -4.65 4.69
N HIS A 104 20.17 -4.64 5.52
CA HIS A 104 20.03 -5.54 6.66
C HIS A 104 20.09 -7.03 6.27
N PHE A 105 19.46 -7.42 5.16
CA PHE A 105 19.47 -8.79 4.68
C PHE A 105 20.66 -9.15 3.78
N GLY A 106 21.55 -8.19 3.47
CA GLY A 106 22.74 -8.40 2.64
C GLY A 106 22.47 -8.38 1.13
N VAL A 107 21.34 -7.83 0.70
CA VAL A 107 21.05 -7.60 -0.72
C VAL A 107 21.98 -6.50 -1.23
N THR A 108 22.74 -6.79 -2.28
CA THR A 108 23.59 -5.77 -2.91
C THR A 108 22.72 -4.85 -3.75
N VAL A 109 22.75 -3.56 -3.44
CA VAL A 109 22.01 -2.52 -4.16
C VAL A 109 22.98 -1.63 -4.92
N GLU A 110 22.85 -1.57 -6.24
CA GLU A 110 23.61 -0.68 -7.12
C GLU A 110 22.70 0.43 -7.65
N ASP A 111 23.06 1.70 -7.43
CA ASP A 111 22.30 2.85 -7.89
C ASP A 111 22.51 3.08 -9.39
N LEU A 112 21.41 3.06 -10.15
CA LEU A 112 21.39 3.32 -11.59
C LEU A 112 20.88 4.73 -11.94
N GLY A 113 20.56 5.55 -10.93
CA GLY A 113 19.97 6.88 -11.09
C GLY A 113 18.43 6.85 -11.18
N GLU A 114 17.81 8.04 -11.13
CA GLU A 114 16.35 8.22 -11.24
C GLU A 114 15.51 7.40 -10.24
N ARG A 115 16.03 7.15 -9.03
CA ARG A 115 15.40 6.27 -8.02
C ARG A 115 15.25 4.82 -8.52
N THR A 116 16.23 4.36 -9.29
CA THR A 116 16.30 3.03 -9.90
C THR A 116 17.54 2.31 -9.42
N TYR A 117 17.37 1.04 -9.07
CA TYR A 117 18.37 0.22 -8.42
C TYR A 117 18.47 -1.15 -9.07
N LEU A 118 19.70 -1.67 -9.19
CA LEU A 118 19.94 -3.08 -9.49
C LEU A 118 20.15 -3.84 -8.18
N LEU A 119 19.24 -4.77 -7.90
CA LEU A 119 19.29 -5.65 -6.74
C LEU A 119 19.96 -6.96 -7.11
N ARG A 120 20.96 -7.39 -6.33
CA ARG A 120 21.63 -8.69 -6.51
C ARG A 120 21.61 -9.51 -5.22
N GLY A 121 21.23 -10.78 -5.36
CA GLY A 121 21.03 -11.69 -4.23
C GLY A 121 22.27 -12.40 -3.68
N HIS A 122 23.48 -12.15 -4.20
CA HIS A 122 24.68 -12.93 -3.86
C HIS A 122 25.09 -12.87 -2.38
N GLY A 123 24.71 -11.82 -1.65
CA GLY A 123 25.01 -11.63 -0.23
C GLY A 123 23.83 -11.89 0.71
N VAL A 124 22.71 -12.40 0.19
CA VAL A 124 21.50 -12.59 1.00
C VAL A 124 21.76 -13.60 2.10
N THR A 125 21.44 -13.19 3.33
CA THR A 125 21.78 -13.93 4.56
C THR A 125 20.77 -15.01 4.93
N THR A 126 19.66 -15.13 4.20
CA THR A 126 18.52 -16.00 4.53
C THR A 126 17.85 -16.58 3.28
N ASP A 127 17.58 -17.88 3.31
CA ASP A 127 16.94 -18.61 2.20
C ASP A 127 15.46 -18.23 2.00
N SER A 128 14.87 -17.52 2.98
CA SER A 128 13.46 -17.08 2.95
C SER A 128 13.25 -15.70 2.34
N PHE A 129 14.32 -15.02 1.90
CA PHE A 129 14.19 -13.71 1.26
C PHE A 129 13.48 -13.84 -0.09
N PRO A 130 12.67 -12.85 -0.53
CA PRO A 130 12.04 -12.91 -1.84
C PRO A 130 13.05 -13.17 -2.98
N GLU A 131 12.68 -14.04 -3.91
CA GLU A 131 13.59 -14.49 -4.96
C GLU A 131 14.05 -13.31 -5.83
N ILE A 132 15.37 -13.12 -5.88
CA ILE A 132 16.02 -12.19 -6.81
C ILE A 132 16.57 -13.03 -7.97
N PRO A 133 16.20 -12.73 -9.23
CA PRO A 133 16.74 -13.41 -10.41
C PRO A 133 18.28 -13.42 -10.42
N SER A 134 18.86 -14.45 -11.02
CA SER A 134 20.33 -14.62 -11.05
C SER A 134 21.07 -13.50 -11.79
N ASP A 135 20.41 -12.87 -12.76
CA ASP A 135 20.86 -11.70 -13.51
C ASP A 135 20.60 -10.37 -12.78
N GLY A 136 19.92 -10.42 -11.64
CA GLY A 136 19.54 -9.28 -10.82
C GLY A 136 18.15 -8.73 -11.17
N LEU A 137 17.56 -7.99 -10.23
CA LEU A 137 16.28 -7.31 -10.43
C LEU A 137 16.52 -5.81 -10.55
N VAL A 138 16.10 -5.21 -11.67
CA VAL A 138 16.08 -3.76 -11.80
C VAL A 138 14.74 -3.24 -11.27
N GLY A 139 14.79 -2.53 -10.15
CA GLY A 139 13.62 -1.96 -9.49
C GLY A 139 13.67 -0.43 -9.46
N THR A 140 12.55 0.24 -9.74
CA THR A 140 12.44 1.71 -9.67
C THR A 140 11.30 2.14 -8.76
N PHE A 141 11.45 3.28 -8.09
CA PHE A 141 10.37 3.97 -7.37
C PHE A 141 9.70 5.05 -8.23
N ASN A 142 10.12 5.20 -9.50
CA ASN A 142 9.59 6.18 -10.44
C ASN A 142 8.62 5.52 -11.42
N ARG A 143 7.31 5.72 -11.22
CA ARG A 143 6.26 5.12 -12.07
C ARG A 143 6.39 5.48 -13.56
N PRO A 144 6.56 6.75 -13.97
CA PRO A 144 6.86 7.09 -15.36
C PRO A 144 8.03 6.32 -15.97
N HIS A 145 9.10 6.07 -15.21
CA HIS A 145 10.24 5.30 -15.69
C HIS A 145 9.87 3.82 -15.91
N ALA A 146 9.17 3.19 -14.96
CA ALA A 146 8.67 1.82 -15.10
C ALA A 146 7.70 1.66 -16.29
N LEU A 147 6.83 2.65 -16.55
CA LEU A 147 5.90 2.61 -17.68
C LEU A 147 6.61 2.67 -19.04
N GLY A 148 7.78 3.31 -19.11
CA GLY A 148 8.59 3.37 -20.34
C GLY A 148 9.42 2.12 -20.60
N ARG A 149 9.57 1.22 -19.61
CA ARG A 149 10.47 0.07 -19.66
C ARG A 149 9.87 -1.16 -19.01
N GLU A 150 9.48 -2.13 -19.84
CA GLU A 150 8.91 -3.40 -19.38
C GLU A 150 9.90 -4.25 -18.56
N ASP A 151 11.21 -4.02 -18.71
CA ASP A 151 12.26 -4.73 -17.99
C ASP A 151 12.60 -4.12 -16.61
N VAL A 152 11.90 -3.04 -16.21
CA VAL A 152 12.08 -2.38 -14.92
C VAL A 152 10.82 -2.56 -14.06
N SER A 153 10.99 -3.14 -12.87
CA SER A 153 9.88 -3.37 -11.94
C SER A 153 9.60 -2.15 -11.08
N LEU A 154 8.33 -1.77 -10.93
CA LEU A 154 7.93 -0.71 -10.00
C LEU A 154 7.89 -1.23 -8.56
N LEU A 155 8.77 -0.73 -7.69
CA LEU A 155 8.85 -1.10 -6.28
C LEU A 155 7.83 -0.30 -5.44
N SER A 156 6.55 -0.69 -5.52
CA SER A 156 5.49 -0.17 -4.63
C SER A 156 5.45 -0.92 -3.29
N SER A 157 4.62 -0.44 -2.35
CA SER A 157 4.36 -1.13 -1.08
C SER A 157 3.82 -2.55 -1.26
N ASP A 158 3.09 -2.77 -2.35
CA ASP A 158 2.42 -4.04 -2.66
C ASP A 158 3.30 -4.96 -3.50
N HIS A 159 4.50 -4.51 -3.88
CA HIS A 159 5.42 -5.34 -4.64
C HIS A 159 5.84 -6.57 -3.82
N PRO A 160 5.92 -7.79 -4.41
CA PRO A 160 6.30 -9.01 -3.67
C PRO A 160 7.64 -8.90 -2.93
N MET A 161 8.60 -8.17 -3.51
CA MET A 161 9.88 -7.85 -2.85
C MET A 161 9.69 -7.04 -1.56
N ALA A 162 8.78 -6.06 -1.57
CA ALA A 162 8.54 -5.20 -0.42
C ALA A 162 7.77 -5.95 0.68
N THR A 163 6.67 -6.59 0.31
CA THR A 163 5.82 -7.37 1.23
C THR A 163 6.60 -8.52 1.86
N GLY A 164 7.31 -9.32 1.07
CA GLY A 164 8.10 -10.43 1.59
C GLY A 164 9.28 -10.01 2.46
N ALA A 165 9.94 -8.87 2.16
CA ALA A 165 11.00 -8.35 3.01
C ALA A 165 10.46 -7.82 4.36
N VAL A 166 9.27 -7.20 4.36
CA VAL A 166 8.57 -6.77 5.58
C VAL A 166 8.14 -7.98 6.41
N ASP A 167 7.54 -8.99 5.80
CA ASP A 167 7.11 -10.21 6.48
C ASP A 167 8.28 -10.93 7.14
N LEU A 168 9.42 -10.99 6.45
CA LEU A 168 10.65 -11.57 6.99
C LEU A 168 11.20 -10.77 8.17
N LEU A 169 11.17 -9.43 8.09
CA LEU A 169 11.59 -8.56 9.18
C LEU A 169 10.69 -8.72 10.41
N LEU A 170 9.37 -8.72 10.22
CA LEU A 170 8.38 -8.86 11.30
C LEU A 170 8.29 -10.29 11.85
N GLY A 171 8.68 -11.30 11.06
CA GLY A 171 8.80 -12.70 11.49
C GLY A 171 10.10 -13.02 12.23
N SER A 172 11.07 -12.11 12.23
CA SER A 172 12.36 -12.28 12.90
C SER A 172 12.26 -11.97 14.40
N GLU A 173 13.02 -12.68 15.22
CA GLU A 173 13.19 -12.34 16.64
C GLU A 173 14.25 -11.23 16.87
N GLN A 174 14.96 -10.83 15.81
CA GLN A 174 15.99 -9.80 15.90
C GLN A 174 15.36 -8.44 16.20
N GLY A 175 15.83 -7.80 17.29
CA GLY A 175 15.31 -6.51 17.74
C GLY A 175 14.26 -6.59 18.84
N ASN A 176 13.74 -7.79 19.16
CA ASN A 176 12.74 -7.97 20.22
C ASN A 176 13.28 -7.63 21.61
N CYS A 177 14.58 -7.80 21.84
CA CYS A 177 15.21 -7.50 23.13
C CYS A 177 16.49 -6.69 22.91
N SER A 178 16.59 -5.51 23.53
CA SER A 178 17.82 -4.71 23.48
C SER A 178 18.10 -3.98 24.79
N PHE A 179 19.38 -3.62 24.98
CA PHE A 179 19.83 -2.79 26.09
C PHE A 179 20.57 -1.57 25.55
N GLY A 180 20.10 -0.39 25.95
CA GLY A 180 20.70 0.89 25.55
C GLY A 180 21.18 1.70 26.74
N VAL A 181 22.21 2.51 26.52
CA VAL A 181 22.70 3.48 27.50
C VAL A 181 22.43 4.88 26.96
N TRP A 182 21.70 5.66 27.75
CA TRP A 182 21.52 7.09 27.54
C TRP A 182 22.47 7.82 28.49
N ALA A 183 23.53 8.40 27.93
CA ALA A 183 24.49 9.18 28.68
C ALA A 183 23.85 10.46 29.25
N ASP A 184 23.63 10.48 30.57
CA ASP A 184 23.21 11.67 31.32
C ASP A 184 23.83 11.60 32.73
N GLU A 185 24.81 12.47 33.01
CA GLU A 185 25.51 12.47 34.30
C GLU A 185 24.64 12.96 35.47
N LYS A 186 23.55 13.68 35.17
CA LYS A 186 22.74 14.38 36.19
C LYS A 186 21.60 13.53 36.73
N ASP A 187 21.11 12.58 35.94
CA ASP A 187 19.90 11.81 36.25
C ASP A 187 20.16 10.31 36.08
N LYS A 188 20.08 9.58 37.20
CA LYS A 188 20.26 8.12 37.23
C LYS A 188 18.89 7.46 37.32
N THR A 189 18.43 6.91 36.20
CA THR A 189 17.14 6.23 36.14
C THR A 189 17.16 5.04 35.20
N LEU A 190 16.38 4.02 35.56
CA LEU A 190 16.08 2.91 34.68
C LEU A 190 14.77 3.19 33.95
N LEU A 191 14.81 3.06 32.63
CA LEU A 191 13.64 3.16 31.76
C LEU A 191 13.42 1.81 31.07
N LEU A 192 12.16 1.47 30.86
CA LEU A 192 11.74 0.29 30.12
C LEU A 192 10.82 0.76 29.02
N GLU A 193 11.24 0.56 27.79
CA GLU A 193 10.42 0.74 26.63
C GLU A 193 9.89 -0.61 26.17
N THR A 194 8.59 -0.68 25.93
CA THR A 194 7.91 -1.87 25.45
C THR A 194 7.10 -1.50 24.23
N VAL A 195 7.17 -2.32 23.19
CA VAL A 195 6.28 -2.23 22.03
C VAL A 195 5.34 -3.41 22.10
N PHE A 196 4.06 -3.12 22.33
CA PHE A 196 3.00 -4.10 22.18
C PHE A 196 2.42 -3.98 20.78
N VAL A 197 1.96 -5.07 20.20
CA VAL A 197 1.21 -5.08 18.95
C VAL A 197 -0.24 -5.39 19.28
N LEU A 198 -1.13 -4.45 18.94
CA LEU A 198 -2.56 -4.66 18.97
C LEU A 198 -2.97 -5.35 17.67
N GLU A 199 -3.38 -6.61 17.77
CA GLU A 199 -3.72 -7.46 16.63
C GLU A 199 -5.12 -8.05 16.76
N THR A 200 -5.77 -8.25 15.61
CA THR A 200 -7.10 -8.84 15.52
C THR A 200 -6.98 -10.21 14.85
N LEU A 201 -7.43 -11.27 15.52
CA LEU A 201 -7.46 -12.62 14.94
C LEU A 201 -8.71 -12.79 14.09
N ALA A 202 -8.62 -12.37 12.83
CA ALA A 202 -9.73 -12.40 11.88
C ALA A 202 -9.37 -13.23 10.63
N PRO A 203 -10.33 -13.96 10.04
CA PRO A 203 -10.17 -14.50 8.70
C PRO A 203 -9.95 -13.39 7.66
N ALA A 204 -9.07 -13.60 6.68
CA ALA A 204 -8.70 -12.60 5.67
C ALA A 204 -9.91 -12.02 4.91
N ARG A 205 -10.97 -12.81 4.69
CA ARG A 205 -12.21 -12.37 4.03
C ARG A 205 -12.91 -11.19 4.73
N LEU A 206 -12.67 -11.00 6.03
CA LEU A 206 -13.29 -9.91 6.80
C LEU A 206 -12.60 -8.58 6.58
N HIS A 207 -11.34 -8.59 6.14
CA HIS A 207 -10.52 -7.39 5.96
C HIS A 207 -10.49 -6.51 7.22
N ALA A 208 -10.31 -7.12 8.39
CA ALA A 208 -10.28 -6.40 9.68
C ALA A 208 -9.13 -5.39 9.77
N ASP A 209 -8.05 -5.64 9.03
CA ASP A 209 -6.89 -4.77 8.85
C ASP A 209 -7.22 -3.40 8.24
N ARG A 210 -8.35 -3.27 7.53
CA ARG A 210 -8.84 -1.96 7.04
C ARG A 210 -9.21 -1.00 8.18
N PHE A 211 -9.57 -1.54 9.34
CA PHE A 211 -10.04 -0.77 10.49
C PHE A 211 -9.07 -0.81 11.66
N LEU A 212 -8.50 -1.99 11.92
CA LEU A 212 -7.54 -2.21 12.99
C LEU A 212 -6.41 -3.14 12.48
N PRO A 213 -5.48 -2.61 11.66
CA PRO A 213 -4.28 -3.36 11.27
C PRO A 213 -3.41 -3.63 12.50
N PRO A 214 -2.45 -4.58 12.45
CA PRO A 214 -1.48 -4.79 13.50
C PRO A 214 -0.80 -3.47 13.88
N THR A 215 -1.19 -2.91 15.02
CA THR A 215 -0.86 -1.52 15.38
C THR A 215 0.09 -1.52 16.57
N PRO A 216 1.32 -1.01 16.42
CA PRO A 216 2.25 -0.91 17.53
C PRO A 216 1.78 0.14 18.56
N VAL A 217 1.79 -0.26 19.83
CA VAL A 217 1.52 0.54 21.03
C VAL A 217 2.82 0.59 21.82
N ARG A 218 3.57 1.67 21.60
CA ARG A 218 4.82 1.96 22.31
C ARG A 218 4.50 2.57 23.68
N VAL A 219 5.06 1.98 24.73
CA VAL A 219 4.93 2.45 26.11
C VAL A 219 6.32 2.57 26.72
N LEU A 220 6.60 3.71 27.35
CA LEU A 220 7.85 3.95 28.06
C LEU A 220 7.54 4.21 29.53
N VAL A 221 8.13 3.42 30.42
CA VAL A 221 7.96 3.56 31.87
C VAL A 221 9.29 3.72 32.59
N ASN A 222 9.30 4.44 33.71
CA ASN A 222 10.46 4.54 34.58
C ASN A 222 10.40 3.51 35.74
N HIS A 223 11.47 3.42 36.51
CA HIS A 223 11.56 2.57 37.70
C HIS A 223 10.50 2.88 38.79
N LYS A 224 9.84 4.04 38.72
CA LYS A 224 8.72 4.42 39.60
C LYS A 224 7.36 3.99 39.04
N LYS A 225 7.32 3.32 37.89
CA LYS A 225 6.13 2.87 37.15
C LYS A 225 5.29 4.02 36.58
N GLU A 226 5.92 5.15 36.32
CA GLU A 226 5.29 6.30 35.69
C GLU A 226 5.48 6.22 34.17
N HIS A 227 4.40 6.46 33.41
CA HIS A 227 4.45 6.54 31.96
C HIS A 227 5.10 7.86 31.50
N LEU A 228 6.06 7.75 30.59
CA LEU A 228 6.80 8.88 30.04
C LEU A 228 6.46 9.05 28.56
N LYS A 229 6.18 10.29 28.16
CA LYS A 229 6.01 10.69 26.76
C LYS A 229 7.24 11.49 26.32
N LEU A 230 8.33 10.80 26.03
CA LEU A 230 9.56 11.42 25.52
C LEU A 230 10.09 10.64 24.33
N GLU A 231 10.69 11.36 23.39
CA GLU A 231 11.48 10.73 22.34
C GLU A 231 12.85 10.40 22.88
N LEU A 232 13.29 9.17 22.62
CA LEU A 232 14.59 8.70 23.06
C LEU A 232 15.66 9.23 22.10
N PRO A 233 16.80 9.73 22.62
CA PRO A 233 17.93 10.03 21.77
C PRO A 233 18.56 8.75 21.21
N GLU A 234 19.55 8.91 20.36
CA GLU A 234 20.40 7.79 19.95
C GLU A 234 21.07 7.17 21.19
N LEU A 235 20.87 5.85 21.36
CA LEU A 235 21.34 5.12 22.53
C LEU A 235 22.66 4.45 22.21
N GLU A 236 23.61 4.52 23.13
CA GLU A 236 24.84 3.73 23.02
C GLU A 236 24.55 2.26 23.32
N LYS A 237 25.21 1.36 22.60
CA LYS A 237 25.14 -0.07 22.90
C LYS A 237 25.81 -0.35 24.24
N GLY A 238 25.08 -0.96 25.17
CA GLY A 238 25.59 -1.37 26.47
C GLY A 238 25.43 -2.87 26.72
N LEU A 239 26.00 -3.36 27.81
CA LEU A 239 25.75 -4.71 28.32
C LEU A 239 24.99 -4.62 29.65
N PRO A 240 23.90 -5.38 29.82
CA PRO A 240 23.07 -5.28 31.03
C PRO A 240 23.70 -5.99 32.25
N HIS A 241 24.83 -6.67 32.11
CA HIS A 241 25.36 -7.61 33.12
C HIS A 241 25.53 -6.94 34.50
N LYS A 242 26.24 -5.81 34.57
CA LYS A 242 26.47 -5.06 35.82
C LYS A 242 25.17 -4.59 36.49
N LEU A 243 24.14 -4.32 35.69
CA LEU A 243 22.84 -3.89 36.20
C LEU A 243 22.04 -5.09 36.74
N LEU A 244 22.07 -6.22 36.02
CA LEU A 244 21.36 -7.44 36.38
C LEU A 244 22.04 -8.24 37.50
N ASP A 245 23.32 -7.95 37.81
CA ASP A 245 24.01 -8.47 39.01
C ASP A 245 23.27 -8.10 40.30
N ASN A 246 22.49 -7.01 40.30
CA ASN A 246 21.56 -6.72 41.38
C ASN A 246 20.26 -7.54 41.19
N PRO A 247 20.02 -8.60 41.98
CA PRO A 247 18.87 -9.49 41.79
C PRO A 247 17.54 -8.77 41.98
N LYS A 248 17.51 -7.65 42.71
CA LYS A 248 16.30 -6.83 42.89
C LYS A 248 15.85 -6.18 41.58
N ILE A 249 16.78 -5.77 40.73
CA ILE A 249 16.45 -5.15 39.45
C ILE A 249 15.77 -6.18 38.53
N GLY A 250 16.37 -7.36 38.40
CA GLY A 250 15.84 -8.43 37.55
C GLY A 250 14.56 -9.09 38.06
N ARG A 251 14.42 -9.31 39.38
CA ARG A 251 13.31 -10.10 39.96
C ARG A 251 12.13 -9.27 40.43
N GLU A 252 12.31 -7.99 40.74
CA GLU A 252 11.23 -7.14 41.28
C GLU A 252 10.96 -5.92 40.39
N ILE A 253 12.00 -5.16 40.05
CA ILE A 253 11.82 -3.85 39.39
C ILE A 253 11.36 -4.02 37.94
N ILE A 254 12.07 -4.83 37.14
CA ILE A 254 11.70 -5.04 35.72
C ILE A 254 10.32 -5.68 35.59
N PRO A 255 9.97 -6.76 36.33
CA PRO A 255 8.61 -7.31 36.29
C PRO A 255 7.53 -6.30 36.66
N ALA A 256 7.74 -5.50 37.72
CA ALA A 256 6.78 -4.47 38.11
C ALA A 256 6.66 -3.32 37.08
N MET A 257 7.74 -3.02 36.35
CA MET A 257 7.71 -2.08 35.22
C MET A 257 6.95 -2.65 34.03
N LEU A 258 7.12 -3.95 33.72
CA LEU A 258 6.39 -4.64 32.65
C LEU A 258 4.87 -4.65 32.94
N GLU A 259 4.46 -4.98 34.17
CA GLU A 259 3.05 -4.95 34.58
C GLU A 259 2.44 -3.55 34.42
N ALA A 260 3.19 -2.51 34.82
CA ALA A 260 2.75 -1.12 34.63
C ALA A 260 2.64 -0.76 33.15
N ALA A 261 3.62 -1.16 32.33
CA ALA A 261 3.62 -0.90 30.89
C ALA A 261 2.45 -1.60 30.18
N GLU A 262 2.15 -2.84 30.55
CA GLU A 262 0.99 -3.59 30.05
C GLU A 262 -0.33 -2.90 30.40
N ALA A 263 -0.48 -2.40 31.63
CA ALA A 263 -1.67 -1.65 32.03
C ALA A 263 -1.87 -0.37 31.20
N PHE A 264 -0.79 0.40 30.97
CA PHE A 264 -0.85 1.58 30.09
C PHE A 264 -1.15 1.23 28.63
N ALA A 265 -0.55 0.14 28.12
CA ALA A 265 -0.82 -0.35 26.78
C ALA A 265 -2.29 -0.77 26.63
N HIS A 266 -2.86 -1.44 27.63
CA HIS A 266 -4.25 -1.87 27.63
C HIS A 266 -5.22 -0.69 27.55
N THR A 267 -4.98 0.38 28.33
CA THR A 267 -5.80 1.61 28.22
C THR A 267 -5.72 2.23 26.82
N GLN A 268 -4.52 2.36 26.25
CA GLN A 268 -4.35 2.90 24.89
C GLN A 268 -4.98 1.99 23.82
N ALA A 269 -4.92 0.67 24.01
CA ALA A 269 -5.53 -0.28 23.10
C ALA A 269 -7.05 -0.20 23.11
N GLN A 270 -7.67 -0.06 24.28
CA GLN A 270 -9.12 0.13 24.39
C GLN A 270 -9.60 1.38 23.63
N GLU A 271 -8.87 2.50 23.73
CA GLU A 271 -9.16 3.72 22.98
C GLU A 271 -9.07 3.51 21.45
N ARG A 272 -8.05 2.78 21.00
CA ARG A 272 -7.87 2.43 19.58
C ARG A 272 -8.96 1.48 19.08
N ILE A 273 -9.30 0.45 19.84
CA ILE A 273 -10.38 -0.50 19.53
C ILE A 273 -11.72 0.24 19.42
N ALA A 274 -12.02 1.13 20.37
CA ALA A 274 -13.25 1.92 20.36
C ALA A 274 -13.33 2.82 19.13
N THR A 275 -12.22 3.50 18.79
CA THR A 275 -12.14 4.37 17.61
C THR A 275 -12.30 3.57 16.31
N ALA A 276 -11.59 2.44 16.16
CA ALA A 276 -11.69 1.56 15.00
C ALA A 276 -13.10 0.96 14.86
N SER A 277 -13.70 0.54 15.97
CA SER A 277 -15.06 -0.02 15.98
C SER A 277 -16.11 1.02 15.59
N ALA A 278 -15.96 2.27 16.05
CA ALA A 278 -16.85 3.37 15.65
C ALA A 278 -16.72 3.69 14.16
N ALA A 279 -15.49 3.77 13.64
CA ALA A 279 -15.22 4.01 12.22
C ALA A 279 -15.76 2.89 11.32
N MET A 280 -15.52 1.63 11.70
CA MET A 280 -16.04 0.44 11.02
C MET A 280 -17.58 0.45 11.00
N THR A 281 -18.19 0.71 12.14
CA THR A 281 -19.66 0.73 12.27
C THR A 281 -20.25 1.81 11.37
N ALA A 282 -19.71 3.03 11.43
CA ALA A 282 -20.19 4.14 10.61
C ALA A 282 -20.06 3.85 9.11
N GLN A 283 -18.92 3.29 8.66
CA GLN A 283 -18.69 2.99 7.26
C GLN A 283 -19.62 1.88 6.74
N LEU A 284 -19.73 0.77 7.46
CA LEU A 284 -20.54 -0.37 7.02
C LEU A 284 -22.05 -0.12 7.16
N GLN A 285 -22.46 0.68 8.14
CA GLN A 285 -23.86 1.12 8.25
C GLN A 285 -24.24 2.06 7.11
N ALA A 286 -23.40 3.04 6.78
CA ALA A 286 -23.64 3.91 5.63
C ALA A 286 -23.73 3.12 4.32
N GLU A 287 -22.88 2.11 4.14
CA GLU A 287 -22.92 1.21 2.99
C GLU A 287 -24.20 0.36 2.96
N LEU A 288 -24.62 -0.17 4.11
CA LEU A 288 -25.86 -0.93 4.23
C LEU A 288 -27.09 -0.09 3.90
N GLU A 289 -27.15 1.14 4.41
CA GLU A 289 -28.19 2.10 4.09
C GLU A 289 -28.20 2.43 2.60
N ARG A 290 -27.03 2.67 2.01
CA ARG A 290 -26.87 2.92 0.57
C ARG A 290 -27.40 1.76 -0.27
N LEU A 291 -27.00 0.52 0.02
CA LEU A 291 -27.46 -0.67 -0.70
C LEU A 291 -28.96 -0.89 -0.55
N THR A 292 -29.49 -0.69 0.67
CA THR A 292 -30.93 -0.82 0.94
C THR A 292 -31.74 0.22 0.15
N ASN A 293 -31.29 1.48 0.15
CA ASN A 293 -31.92 2.56 -0.60
C ASN A 293 -31.84 2.32 -2.12
N LEU A 294 -30.69 1.87 -2.63
CA LEU A 294 -30.53 1.54 -4.05
C LEU A 294 -31.43 0.39 -4.47
N ARG A 295 -31.56 -0.64 -3.64
CA ARG A 295 -32.44 -1.77 -3.94
C ARG A 295 -33.91 -1.36 -4.05
N ALA A 296 -34.36 -0.35 -3.28
CA ALA A 296 -35.72 0.15 -3.38
C ALA A 296 -36.04 0.78 -4.75
N VAL A 297 -35.02 1.15 -5.53
CA VAL A 297 -35.16 1.82 -6.84
C VAL A 297 -34.47 1.07 -7.99
N ASN A 298 -33.74 0.00 -7.71
CA ASN A 298 -32.92 -0.74 -8.68
C ASN A 298 -32.85 -2.24 -8.33
N ASP A 299 -33.47 -3.07 -9.19
CA ASP A 299 -33.52 -4.54 -9.03
C ASP A 299 -32.17 -5.24 -9.28
N HIS A 300 -31.14 -4.53 -9.75
CA HIS A 300 -29.79 -5.08 -9.91
C HIS A 300 -29.05 -5.29 -8.58
N VAL A 301 -29.50 -4.68 -7.48
CA VAL A 301 -28.92 -4.92 -6.15
C VAL A 301 -29.52 -6.20 -5.56
N ARG A 302 -28.67 -7.22 -5.38
CA ARG A 302 -29.14 -8.53 -4.92
C ARG A 302 -29.37 -8.52 -3.40
N PRO A 303 -30.40 -9.22 -2.89
CA PRO A 303 -30.58 -9.42 -1.44
C PRO A 303 -29.33 -9.94 -0.73
N GLU A 304 -28.62 -10.85 -1.39
CA GLU A 304 -27.38 -11.46 -0.89
C GLU A 304 -26.31 -10.41 -0.56
N GLU A 305 -26.23 -9.29 -1.29
CA GLU A 305 -25.22 -8.25 -1.06
C GLU A 305 -25.50 -7.47 0.23
N ILE A 306 -26.78 -7.26 0.55
CA ILE A 306 -27.23 -6.63 1.80
C ILE A 306 -26.97 -7.59 2.97
N GLU A 307 -27.34 -8.87 2.81
CA GLU A 307 -27.12 -9.90 3.83
C GLU A 307 -25.63 -10.10 4.13
N LEU A 308 -24.77 -10.12 3.11
CA LEU A 308 -23.32 -10.21 3.26
C LEU A 308 -22.76 -9.00 4.03
N THR A 309 -23.22 -7.79 3.72
CA THR A 309 -22.78 -6.57 4.42
C THR A 309 -23.22 -6.58 5.89
N GLN A 310 -24.44 -7.04 6.17
CA GLN A 310 -24.94 -7.20 7.54
C GLN A 310 -24.15 -8.24 8.33
N ALA A 311 -23.89 -9.40 7.72
CA ALA A 311 -23.08 -10.46 8.33
C ALA A 311 -21.65 -9.98 8.60
N GLN A 312 -21.04 -9.27 7.63
CA GLN A 312 -19.71 -8.69 7.78
C GLN A 312 -19.66 -7.69 8.93
N LEU A 313 -20.64 -6.79 9.06
CA LEU A 313 -20.72 -5.84 10.17
C LEU A 313 -20.79 -6.57 11.52
N ALA A 314 -21.65 -7.58 11.65
CA ALA A 314 -21.80 -8.34 12.89
C ALA A 314 -20.52 -9.12 13.26
N GLU A 315 -19.90 -9.79 12.28
CA GLU A 315 -18.69 -10.58 12.49
C GLU A 315 -17.49 -9.68 12.83
N LEU A 316 -17.30 -8.57 12.11
CA LEU A 316 -16.24 -7.61 12.41
C LEU A 316 -16.42 -6.94 13.77
N THR A 317 -17.65 -6.57 14.15
CA THR A 317 -17.91 -5.98 15.48
C THR A 317 -17.46 -6.92 16.60
N THR A 318 -17.78 -8.21 16.47
CA THR A 318 -17.38 -9.24 17.44
C THR A 318 -15.87 -9.43 17.44
N THR A 319 -15.26 -9.45 16.25
CA THR A 319 -13.84 -9.73 16.05
C THR A 319 -12.94 -8.60 16.56
N LEU A 320 -13.29 -7.34 16.27
CA LEU A 320 -12.56 -6.16 16.77
C LEU A 320 -12.64 -6.04 18.29
N ALA A 321 -13.78 -6.40 18.89
CA ALA A 321 -13.93 -6.41 20.36
C ALA A 321 -13.03 -7.45 21.05
N GLN A 322 -12.58 -8.48 20.31
CA GLN A 322 -11.68 -9.53 20.78
C GLN A 322 -10.21 -9.27 20.42
N ALA A 323 -9.88 -8.10 19.88
CA ALA A 323 -8.51 -7.73 19.59
C ALA A 323 -7.64 -7.84 20.85
N ARG A 324 -6.42 -8.37 20.69
CA ARG A 324 -5.50 -8.66 21.79
C ARG A 324 -4.23 -7.86 21.67
N LEU A 325 -3.62 -7.58 22.82
CA LEU A 325 -2.25 -7.06 22.90
C LEU A 325 -1.28 -8.23 23.02
N ARG A 326 -0.25 -8.20 22.18
CA ARG A 326 0.91 -9.09 22.28
C ARG A 326 2.15 -8.25 22.54
N LEU A 327 2.96 -8.60 23.54
CA LEU A 327 4.27 -7.97 23.70
C LEU A 327 5.18 -8.43 22.56
N ASP A 328 5.78 -7.49 21.85
CA ASP A 328 6.58 -7.75 20.65
C ASP A 328 8.06 -7.43 20.91
N ALA A 329 8.34 -6.23 21.43
CA ALA A 329 9.70 -5.81 21.76
C ALA A 329 9.82 -5.16 23.13
N VAL A 330 10.99 -5.34 23.74
CA VAL A 330 11.41 -4.77 25.02
C VAL A 330 12.81 -4.18 24.88
N ARG A 331 12.95 -2.91 25.26
CA ARG A 331 14.24 -2.22 25.33
C ARG A 331 14.44 -1.67 26.73
N LEU A 332 15.44 -2.21 27.42
CA LEU A 332 15.86 -1.73 28.73
C LEU A 332 16.90 -0.62 28.56
N ILE A 333 16.69 0.52 29.22
CA ILE A 333 17.53 1.70 29.01
C ILE A 333 18.05 2.18 30.35
N TRP A 334 19.37 2.24 30.46
CA TRP A 334 20.01 2.94 31.56
C TRP A 334 20.26 4.38 31.18
N LYS A 335 19.64 5.30 31.92
CA LYS A 335 19.96 6.73 31.85
C LYS A 335 20.91 7.05 33.00
N GLY A 336 22.13 7.45 32.68
CA GLY A 336 23.17 7.68 33.68
C GLY A 336 24.57 7.76 33.08
N ASP A 337 25.58 7.81 33.95
CA ASP A 337 26.99 7.71 33.55
C ASP A 337 27.28 6.34 32.89
N PRO A 338 27.76 6.30 31.62
CA PRO A 338 28.12 5.06 30.94
C PRO A 338 29.20 4.25 31.67
N ALA A 339 30.12 4.89 32.40
CA ALA A 339 31.18 4.21 33.14
C ALA A 339 30.64 3.32 34.27
N ALA A 340 29.43 3.59 34.77
CA ALA A 340 28.79 2.76 35.79
C ALA A 340 28.38 1.37 35.29
N ILE A 341 28.24 1.19 33.96
CA ILE A 341 27.72 -0.04 33.35
C ILE A 341 28.67 -0.64 32.31
N ARG A 342 29.61 0.14 31.75
CA ARG A 342 30.69 -0.41 30.92
C ARG A 342 31.54 -1.36 31.76
N GLY A 343 31.51 -2.64 31.37
CA GLY A 343 32.31 -3.75 31.90
C GLY A 343 33.76 -3.39 32.09
#